data_AF-A0A9E5T4P9-F1
#
_entry.id   AF-A0A9E5T4P9-F1
#
_cell.length_a   1.000
_cell.length_b   1.000
_cell.length_c   1.000
_cell.angle_alpha   90.00
_cell.angle_beta   90.00
_cell.angle_gamma   90.00
#
_symmetry.space_group_name_H-M   'P 1'
#
loop_
_entity.id
_entity.type
_entity.pdbx_description
1 polymer ?
#
loop_
_entity_poly.entity_id
_entity_poly.type
_entity_poly.pdbx_seq_one_letter_code
_entity_poly.pdbx_strand_id
1 'polypeptide(L)'
;MRRGLLVLTFLLFQWSFPGVAEESVTEDVITLPGWTTGLNGVPEGPPEAPGYLARLELNTAKELLGALKRAEMLFFDGSFQSQLPPATIVVHGPEVAVFFKHNYHKHKELVDLAARLSAFKVVDIRVCETRTGVLGYDLDALVPFVGTVPFGPDEVRRLVEDEGYLYF
;
A
#
# COMPACT_ATOMS: atom_id res chain seq x y z
N MET A 1 40.37 -42.70 46.25
CA MET A 1 39.00 -42.17 46.52
C MET A 1 38.34 -41.94 45.16
N ARG A 2 37.62 -42.94 44.63
CA ARG A 2 36.14 -43.09 44.60
C ARG A 2 35.43 -42.16 43.60
N ARG A 3 34.72 -42.82 42.67
CA ARG A 3 33.57 -42.40 41.81
C ARG A 3 33.98 -41.75 40.48
N GLY A 4 33.45 -42.13 39.32
CA GLY A 4 32.34 -43.01 38.94
C GLY A 4 31.89 -42.54 37.54
N LEU A 5 32.14 -43.33 36.49
CA LEU A 5 31.13 -44.00 35.67
C LEU A 5 29.91 -43.13 35.31
N LEU A 6 29.81 -42.73 34.03
CA LEU A 6 28.55 -42.86 33.28
C LEU A 6 28.83 -42.78 31.77
N VAL A 7 28.74 -43.97 31.19
CA VAL A 7 28.61 -44.27 29.76
C VAL A 7 27.23 -43.78 29.33
N LEU A 8 27.13 -42.98 28.26
CA LEU A 8 25.87 -42.78 27.55
C LEU A 8 25.97 -43.37 26.13
N THR A 9 25.53 -44.61 26.05
CA THR A 9 25.28 -45.40 24.86
C THR A 9 24.20 -44.72 24.02
N PHE A 10 24.55 -44.19 22.86
CA PHE A 10 23.58 -43.77 21.83
C PHE A 10 23.06 -45.02 21.11
N LEU A 11 21.96 -45.56 21.62
CA LEU A 11 21.22 -46.65 21.01
C LEU A 11 20.50 -46.14 19.74
N LEU A 12 20.81 -46.82 18.64
CA LEU A 12 20.15 -46.74 17.34
C LEU A 12 18.66 -47.06 17.49
N PHE A 13 17.80 -46.06 17.32
CA PHE A 13 16.37 -46.28 17.14
C PHE A 13 16.06 -46.20 15.65
N GLN A 14 16.23 -47.35 14.97
CA GLN A 14 15.68 -47.58 13.64
C GLN A 14 14.15 -47.63 13.75
N TRP A 15 13.49 -46.52 13.43
CA TRP A 15 12.06 -46.52 13.13
C TRP A 15 11.84 -46.97 11.69
N SER A 16 11.29 -48.17 11.58
CA SER A 16 10.69 -48.71 10.36
C SER A 16 9.42 -47.92 10.05
N PHE A 17 9.44 -47.11 8.99
CA PHE A 17 8.24 -46.48 8.44
C PHE A 17 7.60 -47.44 7.43
N PRO A 18 6.40 -47.98 7.68
CA PRO A 18 5.65 -48.72 6.67
C PRO A 18 5.21 -47.76 5.55
N GLY A 19 5.40 -48.23 4.31
CA GLY A 19 5.19 -47.48 3.08
C GLY A 19 3.80 -46.88 2.95
N VAL A 20 3.77 -45.59 2.64
CA VAL A 20 2.60 -44.91 2.08
C VAL A 20 2.57 -45.24 0.59
N ALA A 21 1.46 -45.85 0.17
CA ALA A 21 1.18 -46.19 -1.20
C ALA A 21 1.10 -44.93 -2.06
N GLU A 22 1.77 -44.99 -3.21
CA GLU A 22 1.79 -43.99 -4.26
C GLU A 22 0.46 -44.08 -5.02
N GLU A 23 -0.46 -43.17 -4.72
CA GLU A 23 -1.75 -43.09 -5.42
C GLU A 23 -1.54 -42.33 -6.74
N SER A 24 -1.42 -43.09 -7.83
CA SER A 24 -1.38 -42.60 -9.20
C SER A 24 -2.75 -42.03 -9.57
N VAL A 25 -2.91 -40.71 -9.51
CA VAL A 25 -4.08 -40.02 -10.07
C VAL A 25 -3.94 -40.05 -11.59
N THR A 26 -4.74 -40.92 -12.20
CA THR A 26 -4.94 -41.03 -13.64
C THR A 26 -5.58 -39.76 -14.18
N GLU A 27 -5.01 -39.24 -15.28
CA GLU A 27 -5.55 -38.14 -16.07
C GLU A 27 -6.88 -38.55 -16.72
N ASP A 28 -8.00 -38.33 -16.03
CA ASP A 28 -9.31 -38.36 -16.66
C ASP A 28 -9.55 -37.01 -17.34
N VAL A 29 -9.19 -36.97 -18.62
CA VAL A 29 -9.58 -35.93 -19.57
C VAL A 29 -11.11 -35.91 -19.68
N ILE A 30 -11.74 -35.06 -18.87
CA ILE A 30 -13.15 -34.71 -19.02
C ILE A 30 -13.26 -33.83 -20.28
N THR A 31 -13.65 -34.45 -21.39
CA THR A 31 -14.02 -33.75 -22.62
C THR A 31 -15.37 -33.05 -22.43
N LEU A 32 -15.33 -31.75 -22.12
CA LEU A 32 -16.50 -30.87 -22.26
C LEU A 32 -16.44 -30.16 -23.63
N PRO A 33 -17.51 -30.18 -24.44
CA PRO A 33 -17.53 -29.49 -25.71
C PRO A 33 -17.83 -28.00 -25.50
N GLY A 34 -16.95 -27.14 -26.01
CA GLY A 34 -17.28 -25.74 -26.26
C GLY A 34 -16.56 -24.72 -25.39
N TRP A 35 -15.30 -24.46 -25.71
CA TRP A 35 -14.70 -23.12 -25.69
C TRP A 35 -13.39 -23.17 -26.48
N THR A 36 -13.47 -23.12 -27.81
CA THR A 36 -12.32 -22.69 -28.61
C THR A 36 -12.36 -21.17 -28.67
N THR A 37 -11.79 -20.52 -27.67
CA THR A 37 -11.48 -19.08 -27.72
C THR A 37 -9.97 -18.93 -27.59
N GLY A 38 -9.36 -18.32 -28.60
CA GLY A 38 -7.93 -18.35 -28.86
C GLY A 38 -7.04 -17.92 -27.69
N LEU A 39 -5.92 -18.64 -27.56
CA LEU A 39 -4.77 -18.31 -26.73
C LEU A 39 -3.99 -17.11 -27.30
N ASN A 40 -4.61 -15.93 -27.31
CA ASN A 40 -3.90 -14.68 -27.54
C ASN A 40 -4.41 -13.62 -26.57
N GLY A 41 -3.65 -13.40 -25.50
CA GLY A 41 -3.74 -12.17 -24.70
C GLY A 41 -4.49 -12.29 -23.37
N VAL A 42 -4.02 -13.14 -22.45
CA VAL A 42 -4.09 -12.76 -21.04
C VAL A 42 -2.82 -11.94 -20.78
N PRO A 43 -2.89 -10.63 -20.51
CA PRO A 43 -1.72 -9.91 -20.05
C PRO A 43 -1.26 -10.56 -18.74
N GLU A 44 -0.13 -11.27 -18.78
CA GLU A 44 0.53 -11.80 -17.59
C GLU A 44 1.17 -10.63 -16.83
N GLY A 45 0.35 -9.92 -16.06
CA GLY A 45 0.79 -8.85 -15.18
C GLY A 45 -0.38 -8.26 -14.41
N PRO A 46 -0.17 -7.76 -13.18
CA PRO A 46 -1.17 -6.92 -12.55
C PRO A 46 -1.50 -5.76 -13.51
N PRO A 47 -2.76 -5.32 -13.58
CA PRO A 47 -3.14 -4.22 -14.47
C PRO A 47 -2.17 -3.06 -14.27
N GLU A 48 -1.56 -2.57 -15.35
CA GLU A 48 -0.71 -1.38 -15.32
C GLU A 48 -1.59 -0.20 -14.87
N ALA A 49 -1.53 0.10 -13.58
CA ALA A 49 -2.31 1.16 -12.97
C ALA A 49 -1.75 2.50 -13.46
N PRO A 50 -2.59 3.43 -13.95
CA PRO A 50 -2.13 4.75 -14.35
C PRO A 50 -1.61 5.59 -13.18
N GLY A 51 -1.93 5.20 -11.95
CA GLY A 51 -1.40 5.78 -10.72
C GLY A 51 -1.96 5.10 -9.47
N TYR A 52 -1.45 5.54 -8.32
CA TYR A 52 -1.85 5.04 -7.00
C TYR A 52 -2.54 6.15 -6.20
N LEU A 53 -3.57 5.78 -5.43
CA LEU A 53 -4.32 6.66 -4.54
C LEU A 53 -4.30 6.12 -3.10
N ALA A 54 -3.90 6.93 -2.14
CA ALA A 54 -3.93 6.50 -0.73
C ALA A 54 -5.37 6.35 -0.23
N ARG A 55 -5.67 5.23 0.42
CA ARG A 55 -6.95 5.03 1.10
C ARG A 55 -6.90 5.60 2.52
N LEU A 56 -7.84 6.51 2.82
CA LEU A 56 -8.08 7.09 4.14
C LEU A 56 -9.56 6.86 4.54
N GLU A 57 -9.82 5.94 5.46
CA GLU A 57 -11.16 5.58 5.91
C GLU A 57 -11.60 6.42 7.12
N LEU A 58 -10.70 6.57 8.09
CA LEU A 58 -10.96 7.27 9.34
C LEU A 58 -10.79 8.78 9.22
N ASN A 59 -10.07 9.25 8.19
CA ASN A 59 -9.80 10.66 7.95
C ASN A 59 -9.18 11.30 9.20
N THR A 60 -8.07 10.72 9.68
CA THR A 60 -7.35 11.17 10.87
C THR A 60 -5.87 11.41 10.58
N ALA A 61 -5.24 12.28 11.38
CA ALA A 61 -3.79 12.52 11.27
C ALA A 61 -2.96 11.25 11.47
N LYS A 62 -3.42 10.34 12.34
CA LYS A 62 -2.74 9.05 12.59
C LYS A 62 -2.79 8.15 11.36
N GLU A 63 -3.95 8.06 10.71
CA GLU A 63 -4.12 7.28 9.49
C GLU A 63 -3.34 7.87 8.32
N LEU A 64 -3.35 9.19 8.18
CA LEU A 64 -2.56 9.91 7.19
C LEU A 64 -1.06 9.63 7.34
N LEU A 65 -0.53 9.64 8.58
CA LEU A 65 0.84 9.23 8.86
C LEU A 65 1.10 7.77 8.46
N GLY A 66 0.13 6.88 8.73
CA GLY A 66 0.18 5.48 8.31
C GLY A 66 0.25 5.33 6.79
N ALA A 67 -0.57 6.08 6.04
CA ALA A 67 -0.56 6.08 4.58
C ALA A 67 0.78 6.57 4.01
N LEU A 68 1.36 7.62 4.60
CA LEU A 68 2.69 8.10 4.23
C LEU A 68 3.78 7.05 4.48
N LYS A 69 3.73 6.35 5.62
CA LYS A 69 4.66 5.24 5.92
C LYS A 69 4.50 4.06 4.97
N ARG A 70 3.26 3.75 4.55
CA ARG A 70 3.01 2.74 3.50
C ARG A 70 3.60 3.17 2.16
N ALA A 71 3.42 4.42 1.76
CA ALA A 71 4.01 4.95 0.53
C ALA A 71 5.54 4.90 0.56
N GLU A 72 6.16 5.24 1.69
CA GLU A 72 7.61 5.13 1.89
C GLU A 72 8.10 3.68 1.72
N MET A 73 7.41 2.72 2.34
CA MET A 73 7.74 1.29 2.21
C MET A 73 7.60 0.79 0.77
N LEU A 74 6.47 1.10 0.10
CA LEU A 74 6.24 0.71 -1.29
C LEU A 74 7.28 1.30 -2.26
N PHE A 75 7.76 2.50 -1.95
CA PHE A 75 8.84 3.12 -2.70
C PHE A 75 10.17 2.37 -2.54
N PHE A 76 10.54 2.01 -1.30
CA PHE A 76 11.78 1.25 -1.05
C PHE A 76 11.74 -0.18 -1.59
N ASP A 77 10.56 -0.81 -1.58
CA ASP A 77 10.36 -2.16 -2.11
C ASP A 77 10.26 -2.20 -3.65
N GLY A 78 10.32 -1.04 -4.33
CA GLY A 78 10.21 -0.95 -5.78
C GLY A 78 8.82 -1.28 -6.32
N SER A 79 7.80 -1.26 -5.46
CA SER A 79 6.41 -1.53 -5.84
C SER A 79 5.79 -0.39 -6.64
N PHE A 80 6.27 0.84 -6.43
CA PHE A 80 6.00 1.95 -7.35
C PHE A 80 6.90 1.81 -8.57
N GLN A 81 6.29 1.53 -9.72
CA GLN A 81 7.01 1.48 -10.98
C GLN A 81 7.59 2.87 -11.27
N SER A 82 8.87 2.93 -11.68
CA SER A 82 9.61 4.17 -11.90
C SER A 82 9.05 5.08 -13.01
N GLN A 83 8.10 4.58 -13.80
CA GLN A 83 7.44 5.31 -14.89
C GLN A 83 6.07 5.87 -14.49
N LEU A 84 5.56 5.50 -13.31
CA LEU A 84 4.24 5.95 -12.84
C LEU A 84 4.33 7.34 -12.19
N PRO A 85 3.22 8.10 -12.23
CA PRO A 85 3.15 9.34 -11.47
C PRO A 85 3.29 9.08 -9.95
N PRO A 86 3.67 10.12 -9.17
CA PRO A 86 3.68 10.04 -7.73
C PRO A 86 2.34 9.54 -7.18
N ALA A 87 2.38 8.75 -6.11
CA ALA A 87 1.17 8.28 -5.45
C ALA A 87 0.36 9.46 -4.90
N THR A 88 -0.87 9.62 -5.35
CA THR A 88 -1.72 10.73 -4.96
C THR A 88 -2.34 10.48 -3.59
N ILE A 89 -2.36 11.50 -2.73
CA ILE A 89 -3.01 11.47 -1.42
C ILE A 89 -3.98 12.65 -1.37
N VAL A 90 -5.28 12.35 -1.49
CA VAL A 90 -6.33 13.36 -1.39
C VAL A 90 -6.78 13.46 0.06
N VAL A 91 -6.66 14.66 0.62
CA VAL A 91 -6.91 14.96 2.02
C VAL A 91 -8.15 15.83 2.11
N HIS A 92 -9.25 15.26 2.58
CA HIS A 92 -10.57 15.92 2.56
C HIS A 92 -11.31 15.91 3.90
N GLY A 93 -10.74 15.24 4.92
CA GLY A 93 -11.29 15.16 6.26
C GLY A 93 -10.75 16.22 7.23
N PRO A 94 -10.93 16.04 8.55
CA PRO A 94 -10.42 16.97 9.57
C PRO A 94 -8.88 17.02 9.59
N GLU A 95 -8.21 15.99 9.08
CA GLU A 95 -6.77 15.90 8.96
C GLU A 95 -6.14 16.94 8.03
N VAL A 96 -6.94 17.64 7.20
CA VAL A 96 -6.50 18.86 6.48
C VAL A 96 -5.79 19.85 7.41
N ALA A 97 -6.25 19.94 8.67
CA ALA A 97 -5.67 20.83 9.67
C ALA A 97 -4.16 20.64 9.91
N VAL A 98 -3.64 19.44 9.63
CA VAL A 98 -2.23 19.09 9.82
C VAL A 98 -1.29 19.92 8.94
N PHE A 99 -1.75 20.32 7.75
CA PHE A 99 -0.91 20.99 6.75
C PHE A 99 -0.84 22.50 6.90
N PHE A 100 -1.52 23.09 7.89
CA PHE A 100 -1.36 24.52 8.17
C PHE A 100 -0.08 24.81 8.95
N LYS A 101 0.62 25.89 8.58
CA LYS A 101 1.90 26.33 9.17
C LYS A 101 1.84 26.43 10.70
N HIS A 102 0.72 26.90 11.27
CA HIS A 102 0.55 27.03 12.72
C HIS A 102 0.48 25.68 13.46
N ASN A 103 0.07 24.61 12.79
CA ASN A 103 -0.02 23.26 13.34
C ASN A 103 1.26 22.43 13.14
N TYR A 104 2.25 22.97 12.43
CA TYR A 104 3.50 22.27 12.09
C TYR A 104 4.19 21.70 13.33
N HIS A 105 4.37 22.49 14.40
CA HIS A 105 5.05 22.01 15.61
C HIS A 105 4.37 20.79 16.25
N LYS A 106 3.03 20.72 16.17
CA LYS A 106 2.25 19.61 16.70
C LYS A 106 2.32 18.36 15.82
N HIS A 107 2.49 18.52 14.51
CA HIS A 107 2.46 17.44 13.53
C HIS A 107 3.78 17.29 12.77
N LYS A 108 4.90 17.69 13.39
CA LYS A 108 6.21 17.78 12.74
C LYS A 108 6.63 16.49 12.05
N GLU A 109 6.49 15.33 12.72
CA GLU A 109 6.83 14.03 12.13
C GLU A 109 6.09 13.78 10.80
N LEU A 110 4.79 14.05 10.79
CA LEU A 110 3.94 13.83 9.63
C LEU A 110 4.28 14.81 8.50
N VAL A 111 4.39 16.10 8.82
CA VAL A 111 4.69 17.13 7.82
C VAL A 111 6.09 16.94 7.22
N ASP A 112 7.08 16.57 8.03
CA ASP A 112 8.44 16.30 7.54
C ASP A 112 8.51 15.07 6.64
N LEU A 113 7.79 14.00 6.99
CA LEU A 113 7.71 12.80 6.15
C LEU A 113 7.01 13.12 4.82
N ALA A 114 5.88 13.81 4.89
CA ALA A 114 5.12 14.27 3.73
C ALA A 114 5.98 15.15 2.80
N ALA A 115 6.71 16.10 3.35
CA ALA A 115 7.61 16.98 2.60
C ALA A 115 8.73 16.20 1.92
N ARG A 116 9.33 15.24 2.63
CA ARG A 116 10.40 14.39 2.10
C ARG A 116 9.92 13.55 0.93
N LEU A 117 8.80 12.84 1.09
CA LEU A 117 8.23 12.00 0.04
C LEU A 117 7.78 12.83 -1.17
N SER A 118 7.25 14.04 -0.95
CA SER A 118 6.87 14.97 -2.02
C SER A 118 8.10 15.48 -2.78
N ALA A 119 9.19 15.78 -2.08
CA ALA A 119 10.45 16.21 -2.69
C ALA A 119 11.07 15.12 -3.58
N PHE A 120 10.95 13.85 -3.18
CA PHE A 120 11.39 12.69 -3.96
C PHE A 120 10.39 12.25 -5.04
N LYS A 121 9.28 12.98 -5.23
CA LYS A 121 8.22 12.63 -6.18
C LYS A 121 7.62 11.24 -5.94
N VAL A 122 7.62 10.80 -4.68
CA VAL A 122 6.98 9.54 -4.25
C VAL A 122 5.49 9.75 -4.04
N VAL A 123 5.12 10.89 -3.46
CA VAL A 123 3.71 11.25 -3.19
C VAL A 123 3.37 12.63 -3.73
N ASP A 124 2.12 12.82 -4.13
CA ASP A 124 1.51 14.12 -4.41
C ASP A 124 0.34 14.33 -3.45
N ILE A 125 0.42 15.38 -2.62
CA ILE A 125 -0.57 15.62 -1.55
C ILE A 125 -1.49 16.75 -1.98
N ARG A 126 -2.79 16.47 -2.02
CA ARG A 126 -3.84 17.41 -2.44
C ARG A 126 -4.84 17.65 -1.32
N VAL A 127 -5.01 18.90 -0.90
CA VAL A 127 -5.95 19.30 0.15
C VAL A 127 -7.25 19.85 -0.45
N CYS A 128 -8.38 19.45 0.13
CA CYS A 128 -9.71 19.94 -0.24
C CYS A 128 -9.93 21.40 0.19
N GLU A 129 -10.08 22.30 -0.78
CA GLU A 129 -10.32 23.74 -0.58
C GLU A 129 -11.62 23.99 0.18
N THR A 130 -12.69 23.27 -0.19
CA THR A 130 -13.98 23.35 0.50
C THR A 130 -13.83 23.05 1.99
N ARG A 131 -12.99 22.05 2.35
CA ARG A 131 -12.74 21.70 3.74
C ARG A 131 -11.92 22.76 4.47
N THR A 132 -10.91 23.30 3.81
CA THR A 132 -10.12 24.44 4.34
C THR A 132 -11.02 25.64 4.66
N GLY A 133 -11.94 25.97 3.75
CA GLY A 133 -12.93 27.04 3.97
C GLY A 133 -13.88 26.77 5.13
N VAL A 134 -14.39 25.54 5.28
CA VAL A 134 -15.24 25.14 6.42
C VAL A 134 -14.52 25.28 7.76
N LEU A 135 -13.21 25.05 7.79
CA LEU A 135 -12.39 25.21 8.99
C LEU A 135 -12.01 26.68 9.27
N GLY A 136 -12.34 27.61 8.37
CA GLY A 136 -12.03 29.04 8.51
C GLY A 136 -10.55 29.35 8.32
N TYR A 137 -9.81 28.51 7.60
CA TYR A 137 -8.40 28.73 7.31
C TYR A 137 -8.17 29.24 5.89
N ASP A 138 -7.09 30.00 5.73
CA ASP A 138 -6.62 30.49 4.43
C ASP A 138 -5.75 29.43 3.73
N LEU A 139 -5.86 29.34 2.41
CA LEU A 139 -5.01 28.47 1.58
C LEU A 139 -3.54 28.91 1.67
N ASP A 140 -3.27 30.21 1.83
CA ASP A 140 -1.90 30.74 2.00
C ASP A 140 -1.23 30.31 3.32
N ALA A 141 -2.05 29.81 4.27
CA ALA A 141 -1.56 29.25 5.53
C ALA A 141 -1.10 27.79 5.41
N LEU A 142 -1.29 27.14 4.26
CA LEU A 142 -0.79 25.78 4.00
C LEU A 142 0.73 25.75 3.83
N VAL A 143 1.35 24.62 4.14
CA VAL A 143 2.75 24.35 3.81
C VAL A 143 2.96 24.29 2.29
N PRO A 144 4.09 24.80 1.76
CA PRO A 144 4.22 25.14 0.34
C PRO A 144 4.30 23.94 -0.63
N PHE A 145 4.50 22.71 -0.13
CA PHE A 145 4.58 21.51 -0.97
C PHE A 145 3.21 20.84 -1.20
N VAL A 146 2.16 21.31 -0.53
CA VAL A 146 0.81 20.75 -0.62
C VAL A 146 0.04 21.44 -1.73
N GLY A 147 -0.49 20.66 -2.67
CA GLY A 147 -1.42 21.13 -3.67
C GLY A 147 -2.84 21.25 -3.12
N THR A 148 -3.72 21.90 -3.87
CA THR A 148 -5.14 22.02 -3.53
C THR A 148 -6.03 21.45 -4.62
N VAL A 149 -7.22 21.01 -4.22
CA VAL A 149 -8.30 20.58 -5.12
C VAL A 149 -9.62 21.20 -4.65
N PRO A 150 -10.52 21.61 -5.58
CA PRO A 150 -11.76 22.29 -5.20
C PRO A 150 -12.61 21.46 -4.23
N PHE A 151 -12.76 20.17 -4.52
CA PHE A 151 -13.54 19.25 -3.72
C PHE A 151 -12.93 17.84 -3.72
N GLY A 152 -12.46 17.41 -2.55
CA GLY A 152 -11.72 16.15 -2.39
C GLY A 152 -12.49 14.88 -2.77
N PRO A 153 -13.77 14.70 -2.38
CA PRO A 153 -14.52 13.51 -2.77
C PRO A 153 -14.71 13.37 -4.28
N ASP A 154 -14.87 14.49 -5.01
CA ASP A 154 -14.97 14.45 -6.48
C ASP A 154 -13.61 14.13 -7.11
N GLU A 155 -12.52 14.65 -6.54
CA GLU A 155 -11.17 14.30 -7.00
C GLU A 155 -10.87 12.81 -6.81
N VAL A 156 -11.24 12.22 -5.66
CA VAL A 156 -11.12 10.77 -5.43
C VAL A 156 -11.93 10.00 -6.46
N ARG A 157 -13.17 10.42 -6.73
CA ARG A 157 -14.03 9.78 -7.72
C ARG A 157 -13.39 9.84 -9.12
N ARG A 158 -12.93 11.01 -9.53
CA ARG A 158 -12.27 11.24 -10.83
C ARG A 158 -11.04 10.35 -11.00
N LEU A 159 -10.17 10.28 -9.99
CA LEU A 159 -8.95 9.46 -10.04
C LEU A 159 -9.27 7.96 -10.16
N VAL A 160 -10.32 7.48 -9.49
CA VAL A 160 -10.63 6.04 -9.44
C VAL A 160 -11.54 5.60 -10.59
N GLU A 161 -12.62 6.33 -10.83
CA GLU A 161 -13.65 5.97 -11.82
C GLU A 161 -13.27 6.39 -13.23
N ASP A 162 -12.70 7.58 -13.41
CA ASP A 162 -12.37 8.11 -14.75
C ASP A 162 -10.93 7.76 -15.16
N GLU A 163 -9.98 7.88 -14.24
CA GLU A 163 -8.56 7.59 -14.53
C GLU A 163 -8.16 6.16 -14.18
N GLY A 164 -8.90 5.41 -13.36
CA GLY A 164 -8.56 4.02 -13.03
C GLY A 164 -7.41 3.83 -12.03
N TYR A 165 -7.17 4.79 -11.14
CA TYR A 165 -6.14 4.70 -10.10
C TYR A 165 -6.45 3.55 -9.13
N LEU A 166 -5.39 2.88 -8.67
CA LEU A 166 -5.50 1.81 -7.68
C LEU A 166 -5.23 2.30 -6.27
N TYR A 167 -5.95 1.74 -5.30
CA TYR A 167 -5.75 2.05 -3.89
C TYR A 167 -4.54 1.30 -3.29
N PHE A 168 -3.93 1.92 -2.28
CA PHE A 168 -2.89 1.31 -1.43
C PHE A 168 -2.99 1.72 0.06
#